data_AF-A0A1G2JE01-F1
#
_entry.id   AF-A0A1G2JE01-F1
#
_cell.length_a   1.000
_cell.length_b   1.000
_cell.length_c   1.000
_cell.angle_alpha   90.00
_cell.angle_beta   90.00
_cell.angle_gamma   90.00
#
_symmetry.space_group_name_H-M   'P 1'
#
loop_
_entity.id
_entity.type
_entity.pdbx_description
1 polymer ?
#
loop_
_entity_poly.entity_id
_entity_poly.type
_entity_poly.pdbx_seq_one_letter_code
_entity_poly.pdbx_strand_id
1 'polypeptide(L)'
;MKKTKFKIQGIKCSNCSLLIEERLRNVNGVVRVKVDQTSNKGVVIYDEQKITESDIYQAIESINDFHLEKIEEAITPVPKILETENKGYDLGIKKAKFRIRGLKCNSCVLLIEGRLKSKDGVVKVKVDQTSNKGVVIYDEQKITEQDIYQAIEEIGGFKVEKIEDGAENSVENINYDNPSIVKEEKPPIETSATKKVFVAAVVLVLIFQLFTFGNKNNQGSRAKESVKNTVVQEQQVNNNQQAPAVKTAEKNDNPVLEAYVVSRCPFGIQMQRVMADVIKNIPSSAQYMKVRYMGSVSNGIITAMHGNAEAQENLRQICLREEQPTKYWPYVSCQMKGSGQEVACEKPSGVDSSKLSACVSDVSRGLAYAQKDFDLNSKYQIQGSPTLILNGQQVSEFNFGGRTSDAVKNVICNGFNSQPEFCSTKLTTANAAASFSATY
;
A
#
# COMPACT_ATOMS: atom_id res chain seq x y z
N MET A 1 -2.86 17.02 1.73
CA MET A 1 -2.77 17.74 0.45
C MET A 1 -2.20 19.13 0.70
N LYS A 2 -0.96 19.36 0.28
CA LYS A 2 -0.23 20.62 0.45
C LYS A 2 0.14 21.20 -0.92
N LYS A 3 0.17 22.53 -1.02
CA LYS A 3 0.55 23.29 -2.22
C LYS A 3 1.85 24.03 -1.91
N THR A 4 2.91 23.71 -2.63
CA THR A 4 4.25 24.29 -2.42
C THR A 4 4.71 24.96 -3.71
N LYS A 5 5.34 26.14 -3.55
CA LYS A 5 5.99 26.87 -4.64
C LYS A 5 7.49 26.65 -4.54
N PHE A 6 8.16 26.41 -5.67
CA PHE A 6 9.60 26.23 -5.75
C PHE A 6 10.18 27.13 -6.84
N LYS A 7 11.45 27.47 -6.72
CA LYS A 7 12.19 28.25 -7.72
C LYS A 7 13.34 27.39 -8.23
N ILE A 8 13.54 27.39 -9.54
CA ILE A 8 14.55 26.57 -10.22
C ILE A 8 15.45 27.50 -11.01
N GLN A 9 16.73 27.54 -10.68
CA GLN A 9 17.70 28.25 -11.50
C GLN A 9 17.98 27.42 -12.78
N GLY A 10 18.03 28.07 -13.95
CA GLY A 10 18.47 27.43 -15.20
C GLY A 10 17.39 27.02 -16.21
N ILE A 11 16.09 27.28 -15.98
CA ILE A 11 15.04 26.94 -16.98
C ILE A 11 15.12 27.91 -18.17
N LYS A 12 16.01 27.61 -19.12
CA LYS A 12 16.26 28.41 -20.33
C LYS A 12 15.38 28.01 -21.53
N CYS A 13 14.52 26.99 -21.39
CA CYS A 13 13.76 26.42 -22.50
C CYS A 13 12.38 25.84 -22.10
N SER A 14 11.45 25.77 -23.05
CA SER A 14 10.11 25.20 -22.84
C SER A 14 10.14 23.72 -22.52
N ASN A 15 11.03 22.98 -23.18
CA ASN A 15 11.21 21.55 -22.96
C ASN A 15 11.76 21.27 -21.55
N CYS A 16 12.51 22.21 -20.98
CA CYS A 16 13.08 22.14 -19.64
C CYS A 16 11.96 22.16 -18.59
N SER A 17 10.99 23.08 -18.73
CA SER A 17 9.80 23.12 -17.85
C SER A 17 8.90 21.88 -18.00
N LEU A 18 8.73 21.37 -19.23
CA LEU A 18 7.95 20.15 -19.49
C LEU A 18 8.61 18.90 -18.88
N LEU A 19 9.93 18.77 -18.96
CA LEU A 19 10.68 17.66 -18.37
C LEU A 19 10.53 17.60 -16.85
N ILE A 20 10.58 18.76 -16.17
CA ILE A 20 10.37 18.86 -14.72
C ILE A 20 8.92 18.52 -14.37
N GLU A 21 7.94 19.00 -15.15
CA GLU A 21 6.54 18.62 -14.99
C GLU A 21 6.32 17.12 -15.18
N GLU A 22 6.88 16.51 -16.23
CA GLU A 22 6.77 15.08 -16.51
C GLU A 22 7.42 14.24 -15.40
N ARG A 23 8.64 14.59 -14.98
CA ARG A 23 9.32 13.93 -13.86
C ARG A 23 8.44 13.95 -12.61
N LEU A 24 7.94 15.12 -12.22
CA LEU A 24 7.13 15.27 -11.02
C LEU A 24 5.74 14.64 -11.12
N ARG A 25 5.10 14.61 -12.30
CA ARG A 25 3.83 13.86 -12.51
C ARG A 25 3.98 12.37 -12.22
N ASN A 26 5.18 11.81 -12.44
CA ASN A 26 5.49 10.40 -12.20
C ASN A 26 5.94 10.10 -10.75
N VAL A 27 6.05 11.10 -9.88
CA VAL A 27 6.42 10.92 -8.48
C VAL A 27 5.18 10.57 -7.65
N ASN A 28 5.21 9.40 -6.99
CA ASN A 28 4.11 8.97 -6.12
C ASN A 28 3.84 10.00 -5.01
N GLY A 29 2.57 10.40 -4.87
CA GLY A 29 2.16 11.45 -3.95
C GLY A 29 2.01 12.84 -4.60
N VAL A 30 2.67 13.11 -5.73
CA VAL A 30 2.38 14.32 -6.52
C VAL A 30 1.04 14.15 -7.23
N VAL A 31 0.18 15.16 -7.12
CA VAL A 31 -1.16 15.20 -7.73
C VAL A 31 -1.16 16.10 -8.95
N ARG A 32 -0.54 17.28 -8.86
CA ARG A 32 -0.44 18.21 -9.98
C ARG A 32 0.81 19.06 -9.86
N VAL A 33 1.41 19.36 -11.00
CA VAL A 33 2.57 20.25 -11.10
C VAL A 33 2.40 21.17 -12.31
N LYS A 34 2.86 22.41 -12.15
CA LYS A 34 3.04 23.37 -13.23
C LYS A 34 4.36 24.11 -13.02
N VAL A 35 5.12 24.29 -14.09
CA VAL A 35 6.40 25.02 -14.11
C VAL A 35 6.33 26.13 -15.14
N ASP A 36 6.77 27.32 -14.74
CA ASP A 36 6.90 28.49 -15.59
C ASP A 36 8.38 28.79 -15.82
N GLN A 37 8.80 28.60 -17.08
CA GLN A 37 10.11 28.99 -17.60
C GLN A 37 10.38 30.50 -17.45
N THR A 38 9.36 31.36 -17.57
CA THR A 38 9.53 32.81 -17.67
C THR A 38 9.93 33.40 -16.33
N SER A 39 9.26 32.97 -15.26
CA SER A 39 9.56 33.38 -13.89
C SER A 39 10.49 32.44 -13.12
N ASN A 40 10.96 31.35 -13.76
CA ASN A 40 11.80 30.30 -13.15
C ASN A 40 11.17 29.69 -11.88
N LYS A 41 9.84 29.51 -11.88
CA LYS A 41 9.06 29.06 -10.72
C LYS A 41 8.18 27.86 -11.07
N GLY A 42 8.06 26.94 -10.13
CA GLY A 42 7.09 25.85 -10.19
C GLY A 42 6.13 25.86 -9.00
N VAL A 43 5.00 25.20 -9.20
CA VAL A 43 3.99 24.95 -8.17
C VAL A 43 3.61 23.48 -8.23
N VAL A 44 3.64 22.81 -7.08
CA VAL A 44 3.28 21.41 -6.91
C VAL A 44 2.17 21.27 -5.86
N ILE A 45 1.20 20.42 -6.15
CA ILE A 45 0.18 19.94 -5.22
C ILE A 45 0.47 18.45 -4.98
N TYR A 46 0.60 18.04 -3.73
CA TYR A 46 0.97 16.67 -3.35
C TYR A 46 0.29 16.24 -2.05
N ASP A 47 0.25 14.93 -1.82
CA ASP A 47 -0.26 14.33 -0.59
C ASP A 47 0.88 14.18 0.43
N GLU A 48 0.93 15.07 1.41
CA GLU A 48 1.96 15.09 2.47
C GLU A 48 1.99 13.81 3.35
N GLN A 49 0.98 12.95 3.23
CA GLN A 49 0.94 11.62 3.85
C GLN A 49 1.70 10.55 3.05
N LYS A 50 2.12 10.88 1.81
CA LYS A 50 2.81 9.96 0.87
C LYS A 50 4.20 10.44 0.48
N ILE A 51 4.44 11.75 0.51
CA ILE A 51 5.69 12.36 0.05
C ILE A 51 5.97 13.68 0.77
N THR A 52 7.24 13.96 1.06
CA THR A 52 7.70 15.22 1.68
C THR A 52 8.15 16.25 0.63
N GLU A 53 8.36 17.50 1.06
CA GLU A 53 8.94 18.54 0.20
C GLU A 53 10.38 18.20 -0.21
N SER A 54 11.15 17.54 0.67
CA SER A 54 12.51 17.11 0.37
C SER A 54 12.56 16.08 -0.76
N ASP A 55 11.67 15.09 -0.74
CA ASP A 55 11.58 14.07 -1.79
C ASP A 55 11.22 14.68 -3.15
N ILE A 56 10.36 15.70 -3.16
CA ILE A 56 10.00 16.46 -4.37
C ILE A 56 11.21 17.23 -4.90
N TYR A 57 11.99 17.88 -4.03
CA TYR A 57 13.21 18.58 -4.43
C TYR A 57 14.26 17.60 -4.98
N GLN A 58 14.50 16.48 -4.30
CA GLN A 58 15.38 15.41 -4.80
C GLN A 58 14.91 14.83 -6.16
N ALA A 59 13.60 14.72 -6.38
CA ALA A 59 13.04 14.26 -7.65
C ALA A 59 13.28 15.26 -8.81
N ILE A 60 13.38 16.57 -8.52
CA ILE A 60 13.79 17.61 -9.47
C ILE A 60 15.31 17.60 -9.66
N GLU A 61 16.10 17.56 -8.59
CA GLU A 61 17.57 17.58 -8.63
C GLU A 61 18.16 16.36 -9.34
N SER A 62 17.46 15.21 -9.31
CA SER A 62 17.84 14.01 -10.05
C SER A 62 17.58 14.07 -11.57
N ILE A 63 17.13 15.21 -12.10
CA ILE A 63 17.07 15.48 -13.54
C ILE A 63 18.49 15.89 -13.98
N ASN A 64 19.27 14.89 -14.38
CA ASN A 64 20.71 15.00 -14.64
C ASN A 64 21.08 15.72 -15.95
N ASP A 65 20.23 16.61 -16.46
CA ASP A 65 20.42 17.31 -17.73
C ASP A 65 20.22 18.83 -17.58
N PHE A 66 21.14 19.60 -18.19
CA PHE A 66 21.21 21.07 -18.14
C PHE A 66 21.12 21.77 -16.76
N HIS A 67 22.21 21.71 -15.98
CA HIS A 67 22.62 22.76 -15.01
C HIS A 67 21.46 23.44 -14.25
N LEU A 68 20.70 22.68 -13.47
CA LEU A 68 19.77 23.23 -12.50
C LEU A 68 20.58 23.74 -11.29
N GLU A 69 21.10 24.97 -11.38
CA GLU A 69 22.17 25.47 -10.49
C GLU A 69 21.79 25.55 -9.00
N LYS A 70 20.50 25.67 -8.70
CA LYS A 70 19.95 25.45 -7.35
C LYS A 70 18.42 25.39 -7.35
N ILE A 71 17.88 24.64 -6.39
CA ILE A 71 16.55 24.91 -5.84
C ILE A 71 16.73 25.86 -4.65
N GLU A 72 16.02 26.98 -4.66
CA GLU A 72 15.82 27.78 -3.45
C GLU A 72 14.57 27.25 -2.74
N GLU A 73 14.69 26.92 -1.45
CA GLU A 73 13.57 26.44 -0.64
C GLU A 73 12.38 27.43 -0.68
N ALA A 74 11.18 26.87 -0.53
CA ALA A 74 9.93 27.55 -0.81
C ALA A 74 9.77 28.92 -0.14
N ILE A 75 9.14 29.85 -0.88
CA ILE A 75 8.56 31.08 -0.32
C ILE A 75 7.34 30.69 0.53
N THR A 76 7.64 30.26 1.77
CA THR A 76 6.76 29.83 2.86
C THR A 76 5.75 28.70 2.56
N PRO A 77 5.34 27.92 3.58
CA PRO A 77 4.14 27.11 3.47
C PRO A 77 2.95 28.05 3.25
N VAL A 78 2.19 27.86 2.16
CA VAL A 78 0.95 28.62 1.95
C VAL A 78 -0.04 28.25 3.07
N PRO A 79 -0.44 29.17 3.96
CA PRO A 79 -1.38 28.85 5.02
C PRO A 79 -2.74 28.45 4.46
N LYS A 80 -3.47 27.64 5.24
CA LYS A 80 -4.65 26.87 4.82
C LYS A 80 -5.92 27.74 4.67
N ILE A 81 -5.93 28.72 3.77
CA ILE A 81 -7.15 29.44 3.34
C ILE A 81 -7.10 29.65 1.82
N LEU A 82 -8.24 29.49 1.15
CA LEU A 82 -8.37 29.69 -0.30
C LEU A 82 -8.28 31.18 -0.66
N GLU A 83 -7.61 31.44 -1.78
CA GLU A 83 -7.91 32.48 -2.77
C GLU A 83 -8.37 33.87 -2.27
N THR A 84 -7.39 34.74 -2.03
CA THR A 84 -7.38 36.07 -2.68
C THR A 84 -5.95 36.47 -2.99
N GLU A 85 -5.76 37.13 -4.13
CA GLU A 85 -4.51 37.74 -4.59
C GLU A 85 -3.29 36.82 -4.78
N ASN A 86 -3.09 36.37 -6.02
CA ASN A 86 -1.83 36.62 -6.75
C ASN A 86 -2.03 36.30 -8.24
N LYS A 87 -1.55 37.19 -9.13
CA LYS A 87 -1.64 36.98 -10.58
C LYS A 87 -0.76 35.79 -10.99
N GLY A 88 -1.38 34.75 -11.55
CA GLY A 88 -0.70 33.58 -12.13
C GLY A 88 -0.87 32.28 -11.34
N TYR A 89 -1.26 31.21 -12.04
CA TYR A 89 -1.37 29.82 -11.57
C TYR A 89 -2.57 29.47 -10.69
N ASP A 90 -3.76 29.64 -11.28
CA ASP A 90 -4.82 28.67 -11.10
C ASP A 90 -4.36 27.30 -11.63
N LEU A 91 -4.61 26.25 -10.84
CA LEU A 91 -4.25 24.86 -11.15
C LEU A 91 -5.48 24.00 -11.44
N GLY A 92 -6.69 24.57 -11.52
CA GLY A 92 -7.93 23.84 -11.83
C GLY A 92 -8.27 22.74 -10.82
N ILE A 93 -7.66 22.73 -9.64
CA ILE A 93 -7.98 21.77 -8.58
C ILE A 93 -8.97 22.42 -7.63
N LYS A 94 -10.24 22.02 -7.73
CA LYS A 94 -11.34 22.52 -6.92
C LYS A 94 -11.72 21.55 -5.81
N LYS A 95 -12.43 22.08 -4.82
CA LYS A 95 -12.98 21.33 -3.69
C LYS A 95 -14.47 21.62 -3.63
N ALA A 96 -15.30 20.57 -3.70
CA ALA A 96 -16.74 20.69 -3.54
C ALA A 96 -17.21 19.94 -2.28
N LYS A 97 -18.22 20.50 -1.60
CA LYS A 97 -18.97 19.87 -0.51
C LYS A 97 -20.37 19.55 -1.01
N PHE A 98 -20.91 18.40 -0.62
CA PHE A 98 -22.25 17.98 -1.02
C PHE A 98 -22.92 17.15 0.08
N ARG A 99 -24.25 17.11 0.09
CA ARG A 99 -25.06 16.26 0.95
C ARG A 99 -25.63 15.10 0.13
N ILE A 100 -25.67 13.90 0.71
CA ILE A 100 -26.14 12.67 0.06
C ILE A 100 -27.40 12.17 0.76
N ARG A 101 -28.55 12.32 0.11
CA ARG A 101 -29.80 11.70 0.55
C ARG A 101 -29.74 10.19 0.30
N GLY A 102 -30.30 9.40 1.23
CA GLY A 102 -30.38 7.94 1.11
C GLY A 102 -29.20 7.16 1.71
N LEU A 103 -28.15 7.83 2.19
CA LEU A 103 -26.96 7.22 2.78
C LEU A 103 -27.26 6.60 4.16
N LYS A 104 -27.72 5.34 4.18
CA LYS A 104 -28.14 4.65 5.42
C LYS A 104 -27.12 3.64 5.98
N CYS A 105 -26.03 3.36 5.26
CA CYS A 105 -25.14 2.23 5.57
C CYS A 105 -23.65 2.52 5.33
N ASN A 106 -22.74 1.89 6.09
CA ASN A 106 -21.31 2.12 5.92
C ASN A 106 -20.77 1.51 4.61
N SER A 107 -21.35 0.40 4.15
CA SER A 107 -21.07 -0.14 2.81
C SER A 107 -21.48 0.83 1.68
N CYS A 108 -22.49 1.68 1.91
CA CYS A 108 -22.92 2.73 0.99
C CYS A 108 -21.81 3.80 0.85
N VAL A 109 -21.15 4.16 1.96
CA VAL A 109 -19.98 5.09 1.96
C VAL A 109 -18.85 4.54 1.11
N LEU A 110 -18.48 3.28 1.32
CA LEU A 110 -17.39 2.63 0.58
C LEU A 110 -17.69 2.51 -0.92
N LEU A 111 -18.95 2.19 -1.28
CA LEU A 111 -19.41 2.12 -2.67
C LEU A 111 -19.32 3.49 -3.37
N ILE A 112 -19.79 4.55 -2.72
CA ILE A 112 -19.76 5.91 -3.27
C ILE A 112 -18.31 6.43 -3.38
N GLU A 113 -17.50 6.26 -2.33
CA GLU A 113 -16.09 6.63 -2.39
C GLU A 113 -15.34 5.84 -3.47
N GLY A 114 -15.63 4.55 -3.64
CA GLY A 114 -15.05 3.71 -4.70
C GLY A 114 -15.44 4.18 -6.10
N ARG A 115 -16.74 4.43 -6.34
CA ARG A 115 -17.25 4.95 -7.62
C ARG A 115 -16.60 6.29 -7.97
N LEU A 116 -16.45 7.20 -7.01
CA LEU A 116 -15.82 8.50 -7.25
C LEU A 116 -14.29 8.39 -7.41
N LYS A 117 -13.59 7.56 -6.64
CA LYS A 117 -12.14 7.29 -6.84
C LYS A 117 -11.83 6.71 -8.23
N SER A 118 -12.80 6.05 -8.87
CA SER A 118 -12.66 5.49 -10.23
C SER A 118 -12.85 6.48 -11.38
N LYS A 119 -13.29 7.73 -11.10
CA LYS A 119 -13.52 8.75 -12.14
C LYS A 119 -12.24 9.55 -12.39
N ASP A 120 -11.82 9.65 -13.65
CA ASP A 120 -10.70 10.54 -14.00
C ASP A 120 -11.03 11.98 -13.59
N GLY A 121 -10.03 12.70 -13.10
CA GLY A 121 -10.18 14.01 -12.48
C GLY A 121 -10.50 13.99 -10.98
N VAL A 122 -11.00 12.90 -10.38
CA VAL A 122 -11.17 12.87 -8.91
C VAL A 122 -9.84 12.59 -8.22
N VAL A 123 -9.36 13.55 -7.42
CA VAL A 123 -8.08 13.49 -6.71
C VAL A 123 -8.22 12.82 -5.35
N LYS A 124 -9.22 13.25 -4.56
CA LYS A 124 -9.49 12.73 -3.22
C LYS A 124 -10.96 12.88 -2.92
N VAL A 125 -11.56 11.87 -2.30
CA VAL A 125 -12.96 11.91 -1.86
C VAL A 125 -13.05 11.31 -0.45
N LYS A 126 -13.91 11.92 0.37
CA LYS A 126 -14.33 11.38 1.66
C LYS A 126 -15.83 11.55 1.79
N VAL A 127 -16.52 10.49 2.19
CA VAL A 127 -17.94 10.52 2.54
C VAL A 127 -18.10 10.13 4.01
N ASP A 128 -19.01 10.80 4.70
CA ASP A 128 -19.33 10.58 6.11
C ASP A 128 -20.79 10.15 6.27
N GLN A 129 -21.02 8.96 6.85
CA GLN A 129 -22.35 8.40 7.02
C GLN A 129 -23.19 9.21 8.02
N THR A 130 -22.57 9.64 9.13
CA THR A 130 -23.27 10.25 10.27
C THR A 130 -23.89 11.58 9.91
N SER A 131 -23.14 12.43 9.20
CA SER A 131 -23.59 13.75 8.74
C SER A 131 -24.31 13.72 7.39
N ASN A 132 -24.24 12.60 6.66
CA ASN A 132 -24.67 12.48 5.26
C ASN A 132 -23.98 13.49 4.32
N LYS A 133 -22.77 13.94 4.66
CA LYS A 133 -22.00 14.91 3.86
C LYS A 133 -20.80 14.22 3.18
N GLY A 134 -20.47 14.70 1.99
CA GLY A 134 -19.30 14.30 1.22
C GLY A 134 -18.44 15.50 0.85
N VAL A 135 -17.14 15.26 0.71
CA VAL A 135 -16.15 16.23 0.23
C VAL A 135 -15.33 15.58 -0.86
N VAL A 136 -15.20 16.27 -1.99
CA VAL A 136 -14.37 15.86 -3.12
C VAL A 136 -13.37 16.96 -3.46
N ILE A 137 -12.15 16.56 -3.77
CA ILE A 137 -11.11 17.37 -4.42
C ILE A 137 -10.96 16.79 -5.82
N TYR A 138 -11.06 17.62 -6.84
CA TYR A 138 -11.10 17.19 -8.23
C TYR A 138 -10.45 18.21 -9.16
N ASP A 139 -10.07 17.75 -10.35
CA ASP A 139 -9.52 18.53 -11.45
C ASP A 139 -10.66 18.95 -12.38
N GLU A 140 -11.03 20.23 -12.33
CA GLU A 140 -12.15 20.79 -13.10
C GLU A 140 -11.93 20.77 -14.62
N GLN A 141 -10.69 20.56 -15.05
CA GLN A 141 -10.35 20.41 -16.46
C GLN A 141 -10.62 18.99 -16.98
N LYS A 142 -10.94 18.05 -16.08
CA LYS A 142 -11.22 16.63 -16.37
C LYS A 142 -12.64 16.22 -16.00
N ILE A 143 -13.21 16.79 -14.94
CA ILE A 143 -14.53 16.41 -14.42
C ILE A 143 -15.23 17.60 -13.76
N THR A 144 -16.53 17.75 -13.98
CA THR A 144 -17.33 18.80 -13.33
C THR A 144 -17.95 18.31 -12.01
N GLU A 145 -18.41 19.24 -11.16
CA GLU A 145 -19.22 18.89 -9.98
C GLU A 145 -20.45 18.06 -10.38
N GLN A 146 -21.06 18.37 -11.53
CA GLN A 146 -22.28 17.72 -11.99
C GLN A 146 -22.03 16.28 -12.44
N ASP A 147 -20.90 16.01 -13.10
CA ASP A 147 -20.46 14.63 -13.43
C ASP A 147 -20.20 13.81 -12.16
N ILE A 148 -19.64 14.44 -11.11
CA ILE A 148 -19.43 13.82 -9.81
C ILE A 148 -20.78 13.50 -9.16
N TYR A 149 -21.72 14.43 -9.13
CA TYR A 149 -23.05 14.23 -8.54
C TYR A 149 -23.81 13.13 -9.29
N GLN A 150 -23.84 13.19 -10.63
CA GLN A 150 -24.43 12.15 -11.47
C GLN A 150 -23.79 10.79 -11.21
N ALA A 151 -22.47 10.70 -11.06
CA ALA A 151 -21.79 9.44 -10.77
C ALA A 151 -22.18 8.79 -9.43
N ILE A 152 -22.67 9.57 -8.45
CA ILE A 152 -23.25 9.06 -7.21
C ILE A 152 -24.70 8.61 -7.44
N GLU A 153 -25.51 9.40 -8.14
CA GLU A 153 -26.93 9.09 -8.39
C GLU A 153 -27.11 7.86 -9.30
N GLU A 154 -26.20 7.64 -10.25
CA GLU A 154 -26.11 6.45 -11.11
C GLU A 154 -25.97 5.12 -10.34
N ILE A 155 -25.52 5.16 -9.08
CA ILE A 155 -25.46 3.95 -8.22
C ILE A 155 -26.88 3.48 -7.85
N GLY A 156 -27.87 4.38 -7.91
CA GLY A 156 -29.24 4.13 -7.51
C GLY A 156 -29.48 4.31 -6.01
N GLY A 157 -30.67 4.81 -5.64
CA GLY A 157 -31.07 4.99 -4.24
C GLY A 157 -30.49 6.23 -3.53
N PHE A 158 -29.64 7.01 -4.20
CA PHE A 158 -29.04 8.24 -3.66
C PHE A 158 -29.48 9.49 -4.46
N LYS A 159 -29.50 10.64 -3.79
CA LYS A 159 -29.66 11.97 -4.40
C LYS A 159 -28.65 12.95 -3.81
N VAL A 160 -28.10 13.83 -4.64
CA VAL A 160 -27.00 14.73 -4.24
C VAL A 160 -27.45 16.18 -4.25
N GLU A 161 -27.18 16.88 -3.16
CA GLU A 161 -27.49 18.30 -2.96
C GLU A 161 -26.16 19.06 -2.80
N LYS A 162 -25.91 20.09 -3.61
CA LYS A 162 -24.74 20.97 -3.44
C LYS A 162 -24.82 21.71 -2.11
N ILE A 163 -23.69 21.80 -1.41
CA ILE A 163 -23.55 22.68 -0.24
C ILE A 163 -22.74 23.90 -0.70
N GLU A 164 -23.37 25.07 -0.74
CA GLU A 164 -22.67 26.32 -1.00
C GLU A 164 -21.77 26.70 0.18
N ASP A 165 -20.55 27.17 -0.10
CA ASP A 165 -19.63 27.65 0.92
C ASP A 165 -20.11 29.00 1.48
N GLY A 166 -20.94 28.90 2.53
CA GLY A 166 -21.57 30.03 3.22
C GLY A 166 -22.59 29.62 4.29
N ALA A 167 -23.09 28.38 4.26
CA ALA A 167 -24.02 27.86 5.27
C ALA A 167 -23.40 26.79 6.20
N GLU A 168 -23.68 26.91 7.50
CA GLU A 168 -23.28 26.02 8.61
C GLU A 168 -21.80 26.04 9.04
N ASN A 169 -21.45 27.05 9.86
CA ASN A 169 -20.33 26.98 10.81
C ASN A 169 -20.62 25.94 11.92
N SER A 170 -20.26 24.66 11.71
CA SER A 170 -20.11 23.67 12.80
C SER A 170 -19.51 22.31 12.36
N VAL A 171 -18.50 22.29 11.49
CA VAL A 171 -17.62 21.10 11.32
C VAL A 171 -16.14 21.51 11.22
N GLU A 172 -15.69 22.35 12.14
CA GLU A 172 -14.26 22.48 12.46
C GLU A 172 -14.05 22.09 13.92
N ASN A 173 -13.62 20.83 14.12
CA ASN A 173 -12.79 20.30 15.21
C ASN A 173 -12.95 18.78 15.30
N ILE A 174 -12.24 18.05 14.44
CA ILE A 174 -11.80 16.69 14.75
C ILE A 174 -10.28 16.72 14.63
N ASN A 175 -9.62 16.58 15.78
CA ASN A 175 -8.18 16.44 15.87
C ASN A 175 -7.77 15.07 15.29
N TYR A 176 -6.69 15.01 14.51
CA TYR A 176 -6.30 13.82 13.74
C TYR A 176 -5.25 12.94 14.46
N ASP A 177 -5.06 13.12 15.76
CA ASP A 177 -4.08 12.38 16.56
C ASP A 177 -4.72 11.47 17.63
N ASN A 178 -4.24 10.21 17.65
CA ASN A 178 -4.39 9.17 18.67
C ASN A 178 -5.73 8.37 18.76
N PRO A 179 -5.74 7.05 18.47
CA PRO A 179 -6.90 6.20 18.67
C PRO A 179 -7.07 5.76 20.13
N SER A 180 -8.14 6.21 20.79
CA SER A 180 -8.51 5.71 22.12
C SER A 180 -9.30 4.40 22.05
N ILE A 181 -8.80 3.40 22.78
CA ILE A 181 -9.39 2.06 22.92
C ILE A 181 -10.76 2.16 23.61
N VAL A 182 -11.81 1.64 22.98
CA VAL A 182 -13.10 1.34 23.64
C VAL A 182 -13.30 -0.18 23.60
N LYS A 183 -13.61 -0.76 24.75
CA LYS A 183 -13.85 -2.19 24.92
C LYS A 183 -15.21 -2.55 24.33
N GLU A 184 -15.31 -3.69 23.64
CA GLU A 184 -16.60 -4.25 23.23
C GLU A 184 -17.39 -4.72 24.46
N GLU A 185 -18.62 -4.24 24.63
CA GLU A 185 -19.65 -4.99 25.35
C GLU A 185 -20.41 -5.87 24.34
N LYS A 186 -20.54 -7.15 24.69
CA LYS A 186 -21.17 -8.16 23.84
C LYS A 186 -22.69 -8.16 24.05
N PRO A 187 -23.53 -8.10 23.00
CA PRO A 187 -24.98 -8.18 23.15
C PRO A 187 -25.43 -9.57 23.66
N PRO A 188 -26.57 -9.65 24.36
CA PRO A 188 -27.02 -10.87 25.01
C PRO A 188 -27.42 -11.95 24.01
N ILE A 189 -27.05 -13.20 24.31
CA ILE A 189 -27.44 -14.38 23.54
C ILE A 189 -28.75 -14.91 24.10
N GLU A 190 -29.84 -14.81 23.34
CA GLU A 190 -31.04 -15.60 23.63
C GLU A 190 -30.72 -17.09 23.51
N THR A 191 -30.94 -17.84 24.59
CA THR A 191 -30.67 -19.29 24.61
C THR A 191 -31.97 -20.07 24.42
N SER A 192 -32.06 -20.76 23.28
CA SER A 192 -33.16 -21.65 22.96
C SER A 192 -33.25 -22.80 23.96
N ALA A 193 -34.44 -23.01 24.53
CA ALA A 193 -34.68 -24.01 25.56
C ALA A 193 -34.63 -25.45 25.00
N THR A 194 -33.74 -26.28 25.53
CA THR A 194 -33.78 -27.73 25.35
C THR A 194 -33.87 -28.44 26.71
N LYS A 195 -34.98 -29.15 26.93
CA LYS A 195 -35.26 -29.89 28.17
C LYS A 195 -34.21 -30.98 28.40
N LYS A 196 -33.73 -31.12 29.64
CA LYS A 196 -33.10 -32.35 30.13
C LYS A 196 -33.88 -32.89 31.33
N VAL A 197 -34.11 -34.20 31.33
CA VAL A 197 -34.88 -34.92 32.34
C VAL A 197 -33.99 -35.22 33.55
N PHE A 198 -34.51 -35.03 34.76
CA PHE A 198 -33.86 -35.41 36.01
C PHE A 198 -34.01 -36.91 36.28
N VAL A 199 -32.91 -37.57 36.68
CA VAL A 199 -32.93 -38.82 37.46
C VAL A 199 -31.84 -38.70 38.53
N ALA A 200 -32.14 -39.08 39.77
CA ALA A 200 -31.25 -38.91 40.93
C ALA A 200 -31.08 -40.22 41.72
N ALA A 201 -29.83 -40.53 42.07
CA ALA A 201 -29.36 -41.46 43.12
C ALA A 201 -27.85 -41.18 43.28
N VAL A 202 -27.26 -40.69 44.38
CA VAL A 202 -27.23 -41.10 45.81
C VAL A 202 -26.23 -42.25 46.09
N VAL A 203 -25.53 -42.18 47.25
CA VAL A 203 -24.44 -43.03 47.80
C VAL A 203 -23.02 -42.57 47.36
N LEU A 204 -22.15 -41.88 48.13
CA LEU A 204 -21.65 -41.90 49.54
C LEU A 204 -20.48 -42.90 49.76
N VAL A 205 -19.53 -42.59 50.67
CA VAL A 205 -18.33 -43.38 51.13
C VAL A 205 -17.08 -43.16 50.20
N LEU A 206 -15.84 -42.75 50.60
CA LEU A 206 -15.05 -42.78 51.86
C LEU A 206 -14.30 -41.46 52.20
N ILE A 207 -13.86 -41.35 53.46
CA ILE A 207 -12.90 -40.39 54.05
C ILE A 207 -11.52 -41.06 54.18
N PHE A 208 -10.39 -40.34 54.02
CA PHE A 208 -9.17 -40.57 54.83
C PHE A 208 -8.26 -39.32 54.93
N GLN A 209 -7.43 -39.24 55.97
CA GLN A 209 -6.94 -37.98 56.57
C GLN A 209 -5.46 -37.61 56.29
N LEU A 210 -5.20 -36.31 56.12
CA LEU A 210 -4.28 -35.38 56.86
C LEU A 210 -2.79 -35.72 57.17
N PHE A 211 -2.05 -34.62 57.51
CA PHE A 211 -0.76 -34.49 58.24
C PHE A 211 0.57 -34.60 57.43
N THR A 212 1.64 -33.77 57.60
CA THR A 212 1.84 -32.39 58.15
C THR A 212 3.27 -31.81 57.93
N PHE A 213 3.41 -30.47 58.02
CA PHE A 213 4.52 -29.67 58.67
C PHE A 213 5.88 -29.30 57.99
N GLY A 214 6.37 -28.09 58.35
CA GLY A 214 7.74 -27.53 58.19
C GLY A 214 7.84 -26.38 57.17
N ASN A 215 7.91 -25.06 57.46
CA ASN A 215 8.65 -24.27 58.48
C ASN A 215 10.17 -24.56 58.42
N LYS A 216 11.15 -23.66 58.23
CA LYS A 216 11.30 -22.17 58.29
C LYS A 216 12.32 -21.71 57.19
N ASN A 217 12.83 -20.46 57.03
CA ASN A 217 12.95 -19.33 57.96
C ASN A 217 12.74 -17.90 57.38
N ASN A 218 13.76 -17.04 57.31
CA ASN A 218 13.61 -15.62 57.75
C ASN A 218 14.84 -14.71 57.42
N GLN A 219 14.73 -13.40 57.79
CA GLN A 219 15.64 -12.25 57.63
C GLN A 219 15.65 -11.65 56.21
N GLY A 220 15.61 -10.32 55.98
CA GLY A 220 15.68 -9.11 56.82
C GLY A 220 16.23 -7.97 55.92
N SER A 221 16.06 -6.66 56.09
CA SER A 221 15.52 -5.81 57.17
C SER A 221 14.95 -4.48 56.58
N ARG A 222 14.59 -3.51 57.42
CA ARG A 222 13.76 -2.33 57.11
C ARG A 222 14.37 -1.01 57.61
N ALA A 223 14.38 0.06 56.80
CA ALA A 223 14.45 1.49 57.18
C ALA A 223 14.16 2.34 55.90
N LYS A 224 13.41 3.47 55.80
CA LYS A 224 13.23 4.69 56.62
C LYS A 224 14.54 5.49 56.80
N GLU A 225 14.65 6.81 56.63
CA GLU A 225 13.70 7.91 56.29
C GLU A 225 14.51 9.22 56.03
N SER A 226 13.92 10.22 55.34
CA SER A 226 14.17 11.68 55.46
C SER A 226 14.74 12.50 54.26
N VAL A 227 13.81 13.12 53.53
CA VAL A 227 13.76 14.52 53.02
C VAL A 227 15.02 15.41 53.02
N LYS A 228 15.37 15.97 51.83
CA LYS A 228 15.52 17.43 51.58
C LYS A 228 15.62 17.78 50.08
N ASN A 229 14.85 18.79 49.64
CA ASN A 229 15.08 19.54 48.39
C ASN A 229 16.31 20.47 48.58
N THR A 230 16.95 21.10 47.57
CA THR A 230 16.49 21.57 46.25
C THR A 230 17.69 21.76 45.29
N VAL A 231 17.40 22.01 44.00
CA VAL A 231 18.21 22.69 42.94
C VAL A 231 18.85 21.79 41.87
N VAL A 232 18.09 21.66 40.77
CA VAL A 232 18.48 21.78 39.34
C VAL A 232 19.84 21.21 38.90
N GLN A 233 19.78 20.15 38.09
CA GLN A 233 20.46 20.10 36.80
C GLN A 233 19.76 19.12 35.84
N GLU A 234 19.88 19.37 34.53
CA GLU A 234 19.13 18.69 33.48
C GLU A 234 19.48 17.21 33.36
N GLN A 235 18.47 16.34 33.21
CA GLN A 235 18.69 14.94 32.86
C GLN A 235 18.03 14.59 31.52
N GLN A 236 18.85 14.03 30.64
CA GLN A 236 18.45 13.49 29.35
C GLN A 236 17.46 12.34 29.55
N VAL A 237 16.34 12.36 28.81
CA VAL A 237 15.41 11.23 28.79
C VAL A 237 15.96 10.14 27.86
N ASN A 238 16.46 9.07 28.45
CA ASN A 238 16.81 7.83 27.75
C ASN A 238 15.54 7.18 27.16
N ASN A 239 15.26 7.41 25.88
CA ASN A 239 14.27 6.61 25.13
C ASN A 239 14.88 5.26 24.72
N ASN A 240 15.08 4.38 25.71
CA ASN A 240 15.23 2.95 25.47
C ASN A 240 13.85 2.35 25.13
N GLN A 241 13.34 2.68 23.93
CA GLN A 241 12.19 2.01 23.36
C GLN A 241 12.70 0.96 22.38
N GLN A 242 12.95 -0.23 22.92
CA GLN A 242 13.45 -1.38 22.18
C GLN A 242 12.49 -1.71 21.02
N ALA A 243 13.01 -1.73 19.79
CA ALA A 243 12.22 -2.05 18.62
C ALA A 243 11.54 -3.44 18.77
N PRO A 244 10.33 -3.64 18.24
CA PRO A 244 9.65 -4.93 18.33
C PRO A 244 10.54 -6.04 17.76
N ALA A 245 10.69 -7.13 18.52
CA ALA A 245 11.52 -8.25 18.09
C ALA A 245 11.02 -8.80 16.76
N VAL A 246 11.90 -8.80 15.75
CA VAL A 246 11.63 -9.39 14.44
C VAL A 246 11.31 -10.86 14.65
N LYS A 247 10.08 -11.29 14.34
CA LYS A 247 9.79 -12.72 14.18
C LYS A 247 10.63 -13.21 12.99
N THR A 248 11.68 -13.95 13.27
CA THR A 248 12.45 -14.68 12.26
C THR A 248 11.51 -15.68 11.60
N ALA A 249 11.44 -15.65 10.26
CA ALA A 249 10.62 -16.57 9.50
C ALA A 249 10.93 -18.03 9.90
N GLU A 250 9.89 -18.86 10.02
CA GLU A 250 10.06 -20.30 10.25
C GLU A 250 10.92 -20.91 9.16
N LYS A 251 11.93 -21.69 9.55
CA LYS A 251 12.84 -22.37 8.64
C LYS A 251 12.30 -23.73 8.24
N ASN A 252 12.58 -24.15 7.01
CA ASN A 252 12.36 -25.53 6.55
C ASN A 252 13.39 -25.89 5.45
N ASP A 253 13.31 -27.11 4.90
CA ASP A 253 14.29 -27.59 3.92
C ASP A 253 14.00 -27.14 2.47
N ASN A 254 12.79 -26.64 2.19
CA ASN A 254 12.33 -26.22 0.87
C ASN A 254 11.54 -24.90 0.98
N PRO A 255 12.19 -23.79 1.38
CA PRO A 255 11.49 -22.56 1.68
C PRO A 255 10.91 -21.93 0.42
N VAL A 256 9.73 -21.33 0.53
CA VAL A 256 9.10 -20.62 -0.58
C VAL A 256 8.94 -19.15 -0.22
N LEU A 257 9.57 -18.29 -1.00
CA LEU A 257 9.34 -16.85 -1.02
C LEU A 257 8.22 -16.54 -2.03
N GLU A 258 7.06 -16.15 -1.51
CA GLU A 258 5.95 -15.64 -2.29
C GLU A 258 5.99 -14.10 -2.31
N ALA A 259 6.13 -13.52 -3.50
CA ALA A 259 6.03 -12.07 -3.73
C ALA A 259 4.64 -11.71 -4.26
N TYR A 260 3.84 -11.03 -3.44
CA TYR A 260 2.51 -10.56 -3.78
C TYR A 260 2.59 -9.18 -4.44
N VAL A 261 2.17 -9.08 -5.70
CA VAL A 261 2.33 -7.89 -6.55
C VAL A 261 1.07 -7.56 -7.35
N VAL A 262 1.07 -6.43 -8.06
CA VAL A 262 0.21 -6.20 -9.22
C VAL A 262 1.04 -5.80 -10.43
N SER A 263 0.65 -6.26 -11.63
CA SER A 263 1.47 -6.26 -12.86
C SER A 263 1.83 -4.87 -13.42
N ARG A 264 1.22 -3.78 -12.93
CA ARG A 264 1.56 -2.40 -13.32
C ARG A 264 2.06 -1.53 -12.17
N CYS A 265 2.17 -2.07 -10.95
CA CYS A 265 2.76 -1.33 -9.83
C CYS A 265 4.27 -1.13 -10.07
N PRO A 266 4.80 0.12 -9.96
CA PRO A 266 6.23 0.40 -10.08
C PRO A 266 7.14 -0.51 -9.25
N PHE A 267 6.73 -0.79 -8.02
CA PHE A 267 7.48 -1.61 -7.07
C PHE A 267 7.20 -3.12 -7.23
N GLY A 268 6.02 -3.49 -7.73
CA GLY A 268 5.73 -4.89 -8.11
C GLY A 268 6.63 -5.35 -9.25
N ILE A 269 6.71 -4.53 -10.31
CA ILE A 269 7.64 -4.69 -11.43
C ILE A 269 9.10 -4.70 -10.94
N GLN A 270 9.47 -3.81 -10.01
CA GLN A 270 10.81 -3.81 -9.40
C GLN A 270 11.14 -5.16 -8.73
N MET A 271 10.21 -5.72 -7.95
CA MET A 271 10.40 -7.02 -7.29
C MET A 271 10.48 -8.18 -8.28
N GLN A 272 9.59 -8.22 -9.28
CA GLN A 272 9.64 -9.22 -10.36
C GLN A 272 10.96 -9.16 -11.13
N ARG A 273 11.50 -7.95 -11.39
CA ARG A 273 12.81 -7.73 -12.03
C ARG A 273 13.96 -8.27 -11.19
N VAL A 274 13.94 -8.04 -9.88
CA VAL A 274 14.92 -8.61 -8.94
C VAL A 274 14.87 -10.14 -8.96
N MET A 275 13.68 -10.73 -8.77
CA MET A 275 13.51 -12.19 -8.76
C MET A 275 13.93 -12.84 -10.09
N ALA A 276 13.62 -12.19 -11.22
CA ALA A 276 14.03 -12.66 -12.54
C ALA A 276 15.57 -12.69 -12.71
N ASP A 277 16.30 -11.71 -12.17
CA ASP A 277 17.76 -11.70 -12.21
C ASP A 277 18.38 -12.73 -11.24
N VAL A 278 17.80 -12.93 -10.05
CA VAL A 278 18.21 -14.05 -9.17
C VAL A 278 18.09 -15.38 -9.90
N ILE A 279 16.99 -15.61 -10.61
CA ILE A 279 16.76 -16.85 -11.38
C ILE A 279 17.67 -16.96 -12.60
N LYS A 280 17.93 -15.86 -13.29
CA LYS A 280 18.86 -15.81 -14.44
C LYS A 280 20.29 -16.22 -14.02
N ASN A 281 20.76 -15.74 -12.87
CA ASN A 281 22.11 -16.03 -12.37
C ASN A 281 22.17 -17.34 -11.53
N ILE A 282 21.05 -17.77 -10.96
CA ILE A 282 20.91 -19.00 -10.16
C ILE A 282 19.65 -19.77 -10.61
N PRO A 283 19.66 -20.50 -11.73
CA PRO A 283 18.45 -21.16 -12.26
C PRO A 283 17.78 -22.15 -11.30
N SER A 284 18.57 -22.81 -10.44
CA SER A 284 18.08 -23.72 -9.40
C SER A 284 17.26 -23.03 -8.30
N SER A 285 17.34 -21.69 -8.19
CA SER A 285 16.58 -20.91 -7.21
C SER A 285 15.10 -20.76 -7.58
N ALA A 286 14.72 -20.98 -8.84
CA ALA A 286 13.36 -20.75 -9.35
C ALA A 286 12.26 -21.53 -8.60
N GLN A 287 12.58 -22.70 -8.06
CA GLN A 287 11.63 -23.52 -7.29
C GLN A 287 11.27 -22.91 -5.91
N TYR A 288 12.12 -22.05 -5.36
CA TYR A 288 11.95 -21.39 -4.06
C TYR A 288 11.28 -20.01 -4.18
N MET A 289 10.88 -19.60 -5.39
CA MET A 289 10.34 -18.28 -5.70
C MET A 289 9.01 -18.37 -6.44
N LYS A 290 8.00 -17.67 -5.94
CA LYS A 290 6.69 -17.60 -6.56
C LYS A 290 6.17 -16.17 -6.56
N VAL A 291 5.59 -15.73 -7.67
CA VAL A 291 4.87 -14.46 -7.74
C VAL A 291 3.38 -14.74 -7.61
N ARG A 292 2.71 -13.96 -6.79
CA ARG A 292 1.26 -14.00 -6.52
C ARG A 292 0.67 -12.64 -6.87
N TYR A 293 -0.59 -12.61 -7.30
CA TYR A 293 -1.21 -11.37 -7.76
C TYR A 293 -2.27 -10.86 -6.79
N MET A 294 -2.35 -9.53 -6.66
CA MET A 294 -3.41 -8.88 -5.90
C MET A 294 -4.57 -8.45 -6.80
N GLY A 295 -5.79 -8.47 -6.26
CA GLY A 295 -7.01 -8.21 -7.01
C GLY A 295 -8.21 -8.90 -6.36
N SER A 296 -9.31 -8.98 -7.11
CA SER A 296 -10.47 -9.80 -6.76
C SER A 296 -11.16 -10.34 -8.00
N VAL A 297 -11.86 -11.49 -7.89
CA VAL A 297 -12.85 -11.94 -8.88
C VAL A 297 -14.24 -11.73 -8.29
N SER A 298 -15.15 -11.16 -9.07
CA SER A 298 -16.56 -11.04 -8.72
C SER A 298 -17.42 -11.17 -9.98
N ASN A 299 -18.48 -11.98 -9.94
CA ASN A 299 -19.39 -12.23 -11.07
C ASN A 299 -18.67 -12.62 -12.38
N GLY A 300 -17.59 -13.41 -12.30
CA GLY A 300 -16.79 -13.80 -13.47
C GLY A 300 -15.92 -12.68 -14.05
N ILE A 301 -15.73 -11.57 -13.35
CA ILE A 301 -14.90 -10.44 -13.75
C ILE A 301 -13.73 -10.30 -12.78
N ILE A 302 -12.51 -10.25 -13.31
CA ILE A 302 -11.29 -9.94 -12.55
C ILE A 302 -11.10 -8.42 -12.42
N THR A 303 -10.65 -7.97 -11.26
CA THR A 303 -10.33 -6.56 -10.98
C THR A 303 -9.00 -6.44 -10.25
N ALA A 304 -8.33 -5.30 -10.43
CA ALA A 304 -7.06 -4.96 -9.80
C ALA A 304 -7.03 -3.47 -9.43
N MET A 305 -6.05 -3.06 -8.62
CA MET A 305 -6.00 -1.73 -7.99
C MET A 305 -5.87 -0.58 -9.01
N HIS A 306 -5.21 -0.83 -10.15
CA HIS A 306 -5.02 0.15 -11.23
C HIS A 306 -5.89 -0.13 -12.46
N GLY A 307 -7.02 -0.83 -12.28
CA GLY A 307 -8.06 -1.02 -13.30
C GLY A 307 -7.86 -2.22 -14.23
N ASN A 308 -8.70 -2.31 -15.27
CA ASN A 308 -8.84 -3.52 -16.09
C ASN A 308 -7.53 -3.93 -16.81
N ALA A 309 -6.76 -2.97 -17.32
CA ALA A 309 -5.51 -3.28 -18.02
C ALA A 309 -4.44 -3.95 -17.12
N GLU A 310 -4.50 -3.72 -15.81
CA GLU A 310 -3.69 -4.45 -14.82
C GLU A 310 -4.35 -5.80 -14.46
N ALA A 311 -5.67 -5.83 -14.30
CA ALA A 311 -6.41 -7.05 -13.98
C ALA A 311 -6.23 -8.15 -15.04
N GLN A 312 -6.29 -7.79 -16.33
CA GLN A 312 -6.06 -8.73 -17.44
C GLN A 312 -4.60 -9.20 -17.50
N GLU A 313 -3.63 -8.34 -17.19
CA GLU A 313 -2.21 -8.75 -17.22
C GLU A 313 -1.82 -9.57 -15.97
N ASN A 314 -2.44 -9.32 -14.81
CA ASN A 314 -2.40 -10.24 -13.68
C ASN A 314 -2.90 -11.63 -14.11
N LEU A 315 -4.07 -11.71 -14.77
CA LEU A 315 -4.65 -12.98 -15.23
C LEU A 315 -3.74 -13.72 -16.23
N ARG A 316 -3.14 -12.99 -17.18
CA ARG A 316 -2.18 -13.55 -18.14
C ARG A 316 -0.94 -14.13 -17.44
N GLN A 317 -0.36 -13.38 -16.51
CA GLN A 317 0.82 -13.82 -15.77
C GLN A 317 0.49 -14.99 -14.81
N ILE A 318 -0.72 -15.04 -14.23
CA ILE A 318 -1.23 -16.20 -13.47
C ILE A 318 -1.37 -17.43 -14.37
N CYS A 319 -2.03 -17.31 -15.52
CA CYS A 319 -2.19 -18.41 -16.48
C CYS A 319 -0.83 -18.95 -16.97
N LEU A 320 0.14 -18.08 -17.24
CA LEU A 320 1.51 -18.51 -17.56
C LEU A 320 2.19 -19.23 -16.39
N ARG A 321 1.98 -18.76 -15.15
CA ARG A 321 2.58 -19.37 -13.94
C ARG A 321 2.05 -20.78 -13.70
N GLU A 322 0.77 -21.04 -13.97
CA GLU A 322 0.12 -22.35 -13.71
C GLU A 322 0.23 -23.32 -14.90
N GLU A 323 0.03 -22.86 -16.14
CA GLU A 323 -0.03 -23.75 -17.33
C GLU A 323 1.26 -23.76 -18.18
N GLN A 324 2.11 -22.74 -18.07
CA GLN A 324 3.34 -22.60 -18.88
C GLN A 324 4.54 -22.13 -18.03
N PRO A 325 4.85 -22.77 -16.88
CA PRO A 325 5.77 -22.21 -15.88
C PRO A 325 7.19 -21.93 -16.40
N THR A 326 7.67 -22.69 -17.39
CA THR A 326 8.98 -22.46 -18.04
C THR A 326 9.03 -21.21 -18.92
N LYS A 327 7.87 -20.62 -19.25
CA LYS A 327 7.70 -19.41 -20.08
C LYS A 327 7.44 -18.16 -19.25
N TYR A 328 7.01 -18.34 -17.99
CA TYR A 328 6.66 -17.25 -17.09
C TYR A 328 7.80 -16.22 -16.92
N TRP A 329 9.00 -16.66 -16.51
CA TRP A 329 10.12 -15.74 -16.28
C TRP A 329 10.64 -15.05 -17.55
N PRO A 330 10.81 -15.74 -18.70
CA PRO A 330 11.08 -15.09 -19.98
C PRO A 330 10.03 -14.04 -20.35
N TYR A 331 8.73 -14.35 -20.19
CA TYR A 331 7.63 -13.44 -20.50
C TYR A 331 7.65 -12.18 -19.63
N VAL A 332 7.73 -12.35 -18.30
CA VAL A 332 7.76 -11.22 -17.36
C VAL A 332 9.02 -10.38 -17.57
N SER A 333 10.18 -11.01 -17.80
CA SER A 333 11.44 -10.29 -18.14
C SER A 333 11.37 -9.48 -19.43
N CYS A 334 10.50 -9.87 -20.36
CA CYS A 334 10.21 -9.09 -21.56
C CYS A 334 9.19 -7.97 -21.25
N GLN A 335 8.07 -8.29 -20.59
CA GLN A 335 6.99 -7.34 -20.32
C GLN A 335 7.47 -6.15 -19.46
N MET A 336 8.35 -6.39 -18.50
CA MET A 336 8.89 -5.33 -17.63
C MET A 336 9.78 -4.31 -18.37
N LYS A 337 10.08 -4.50 -19.67
CA LYS A 337 10.87 -3.56 -20.47
C LYS A 337 10.10 -2.32 -20.93
N GLY A 338 8.78 -2.39 -21.02
CA GLY A 338 7.94 -1.29 -21.50
C GLY A 338 6.46 -1.51 -21.22
N SER A 339 5.69 -0.42 -21.18
CA SER A 339 4.22 -0.53 -21.18
C SER A 339 3.72 -1.04 -22.54
N GLY A 340 2.59 -1.74 -22.57
CA GLY A 340 1.96 -2.23 -23.81
C GLY A 340 2.66 -3.44 -24.46
N GLN A 341 3.56 -4.12 -23.73
CA GLN A 341 4.35 -5.23 -24.24
C GLN A 341 3.68 -6.61 -24.09
N GLU A 342 2.46 -6.67 -23.56
CA GLU A 342 1.81 -7.90 -23.10
C GLU A 342 1.72 -8.95 -24.21
N VAL A 343 1.16 -8.59 -25.38
CA VAL A 343 1.07 -9.51 -26.54
C VAL A 343 2.42 -9.64 -27.26
N ALA A 344 3.18 -8.54 -27.36
CA ALA A 344 4.47 -8.51 -28.06
C ALA A 344 5.50 -9.47 -27.46
N CYS A 345 5.43 -9.70 -26.14
CA CYS A 345 6.33 -10.57 -25.40
C CYS A 345 5.99 -12.06 -25.44
N GLU A 346 4.84 -12.48 -25.97
CA GLU A 346 4.46 -13.89 -26.05
C GLU A 346 5.43 -14.69 -26.93
N LYS A 347 5.58 -14.29 -28.20
CA LYS A 347 6.40 -15.01 -29.19
C LYS A 347 7.90 -15.03 -28.83
N PRO A 348 8.56 -13.92 -28.46
CA PRO A 348 9.97 -13.94 -28.05
C PRO A 348 10.25 -14.81 -26.83
N SER A 349 9.27 -14.94 -25.93
CA SER A 349 9.36 -15.75 -24.70
C SER A 349 8.95 -17.20 -24.90
N GLY A 350 8.56 -17.58 -26.13
CA GLY A 350 8.13 -18.94 -26.48
C GLY A 350 6.83 -19.36 -25.79
N VAL A 351 5.93 -18.41 -25.52
CA VAL A 351 4.57 -18.66 -25.00
C VAL A 351 3.71 -19.28 -26.09
N ASP A 352 2.93 -20.29 -25.71
CA ASP A 352 1.81 -20.79 -26.51
C ASP A 352 0.63 -19.82 -26.32
N SER A 353 0.49 -18.88 -27.27
CA SER A 353 -0.56 -17.84 -27.30
C SER A 353 -1.97 -18.42 -27.26
N SER A 354 -2.18 -19.58 -27.90
CA SER A 354 -3.48 -20.24 -27.96
C SER A 354 -3.88 -20.80 -26.59
N LYS A 355 -2.95 -21.48 -25.89
CA LYS A 355 -3.18 -21.94 -24.51
C LYS A 355 -3.37 -20.78 -23.55
N LEU A 356 -2.53 -19.74 -23.64
CA LEU A 356 -2.67 -18.55 -22.80
C LEU A 356 -4.05 -17.90 -22.98
N SER A 357 -4.46 -17.66 -24.23
CA SER A 357 -5.77 -17.08 -24.55
C SER A 357 -6.92 -17.94 -24.04
N ALA A 358 -6.81 -19.27 -24.18
CA ALA A 358 -7.81 -20.21 -23.67
C ALA A 358 -7.90 -20.22 -22.14
N CYS A 359 -6.78 -20.07 -21.41
CA CYS A 359 -6.81 -19.96 -19.95
C CYS A 359 -7.43 -18.63 -19.50
N VAL A 360 -7.07 -17.52 -20.15
CA VAL A 360 -7.53 -16.17 -19.81
C VAL A 360 -9.03 -15.99 -20.06
N SER A 361 -9.60 -16.60 -21.10
CA SER A 361 -11.04 -16.52 -21.41
C SER A 361 -11.92 -17.48 -20.61
N ASP A 362 -11.33 -18.43 -19.89
CA ASP A 362 -12.05 -19.50 -19.19
C ASP A 362 -12.26 -19.15 -17.71
N VAL A 363 -13.50 -18.75 -17.40
CA VAL A 363 -13.93 -18.38 -16.04
C VAL A 363 -13.83 -19.53 -15.03
N SER A 364 -13.83 -20.79 -15.49
CA SER A 364 -13.69 -21.96 -14.62
C SER A 364 -12.23 -22.32 -14.31
N ARG A 365 -11.28 -21.72 -15.04
CA ARG A 365 -9.86 -22.08 -15.03
C ARG A 365 -8.95 -20.90 -14.70
N GLY A 366 -8.83 -19.91 -15.58
CA GLY A 366 -7.98 -18.73 -15.35
C GLY A 366 -8.41 -17.94 -14.12
N LEU A 367 -9.72 -17.67 -13.99
CA LEU A 367 -10.24 -16.98 -12.81
C LEU A 367 -10.19 -17.84 -11.55
N ALA A 368 -10.27 -19.18 -11.66
CA ALA A 368 -10.08 -20.08 -10.52
C ALA A 368 -8.63 -20.09 -10.03
N TYR A 369 -7.65 -19.90 -10.92
CA TYR A 369 -6.25 -19.65 -10.52
C TYR A 369 -6.08 -18.28 -9.87
N ALA A 370 -6.70 -17.23 -10.43
CA ALA A 370 -6.66 -15.89 -9.86
C ALA A 370 -7.29 -15.83 -8.45
N GLN A 371 -8.44 -16.47 -8.25
CA GLN A 371 -9.11 -16.54 -6.95
C GLN A 371 -8.21 -17.16 -5.87
N LYS A 372 -7.43 -18.20 -6.19
CA LYS A 372 -6.47 -18.81 -5.25
C LYS A 372 -5.38 -17.83 -4.79
N ASP A 373 -4.90 -16.95 -5.68
CA ASP A 373 -3.97 -15.88 -5.29
C ASP A 373 -4.69 -14.82 -4.44
N PHE A 374 -5.96 -14.54 -4.74
CA PHE A 374 -6.76 -13.53 -4.04
C PHE A 374 -7.21 -13.93 -2.63
N ASP A 375 -7.57 -15.20 -2.41
CA ASP A 375 -7.88 -15.74 -1.08
C ASP A 375 -6.67 -15.64 -0.13
N LEU A 376 -5.45 -15.81 -0.68
CA LEU A 376 -4.21 -15.66 0.07
C LEU A 376 -3.90 -14.20 0.46
N ASN A 377 -4.38 -13.21 -0.30
CA ASN A 377 -4.25 -11.80 0.09
C ASN A 377 -4.97 -11.52 1.40
N SER A 378 -6.19 -12.06 1.57
CA SER A 378 -6.93 -11.94 2.83
C SER A 378 -6.25 -12.72 3.96
N LYS A 379 -5.77 -13.94 3.70
CA LYS A 379 -5.05 -14.77 4.68
C LYS A 379 -3.83 -14.05 5.27
N TYR A 380 -3.02 -13.42 4.42
CA TYR A 380 -1.76 -12.77 4.82
C TYR A 380 -1.88 -11.25 4.98
N GLN A 381 -3.09 -10.70 4.96
CA GLN A 381 -3.38 -9.26 5.13
C GLN A 381 -2.57 -8.37 4.16
N ILE A 382 -2.44 -8.79 2.90
CA ILE A 382 -1.65 -8.11 1.87
C ILE A 382 -2.31 -6.78 1.51
N GLN A 383 -1.63 -5.67 1.83
CA GLN A 383 -2.13 -4.29 1.60
C GLN A 383 -1.39 -3.53 0.49
N GLY A 384 -0.25 -4.04 0.01
CA GLY A 384 0.57 -3.35 -0.97
C GLY A 384 1.46 -4.26 -1.82
N SER A 385 1.89 -3.74 -2.96
CA SER A 385 2.75 -4.41 -3.93
C SER A 385 4.14 -3.75 -3.93
N PRO A 386 5.25 -4.48 -3.69
CA PRO A 386 5.30 -5.88 -3.30
C PRO A 386 4.99 -6.05 -1.80
N THR A 387 4.46 -7.23 -1.44
CA THR A 387 4.58 -7.78 -0.08
C THR A 387 5.24 -9.15 -0.17
N LEU A 388 6.23 -9.43 0.68
CA LEU A 388 6.94 -10.70 0.69
C LEU A 388 6.47 -11.59 1.83
N ILE A 389 6.14 -12.85 1.51
CA ILE A 389 5.81 -13.90 2.46
C ILE A 389 6.84 -15.04 2.29
N LEU A 390 7.60 -15.34 3.34
CA LEU A 390 8.52 -16.47 3.38
C LEU A 390 7.95 -17.52 4.35
N ASN A 391 7.70 -18.74 3.86
CA ASN A 391 7.17 -19.84 4.66
C ASN A 391 5.87 -19.48 5.43
N GLY A 392 5.00 -18.67 4.82
CA GLY A 392 3.74 -18.23 5.43
C GLY A 392 3.87 -17.06 6.41
N GLN A 393 5.06 -16.51 6.63
CA GLN A 393 5.30 -15.33 7.46
C GLN A 393 5.73 -14.13 6.63
N GLN A 394 5.23 -12.93 6.96
CA GLN A 394 5.62 -11.71 6.25
C GLN A 394 7.06 -11.31 6.58
N VAL A 395 7.84 -11.02 5.54
CA VAL A 395 9.24 -10.59 5.64
C VAL A 395 9.45 -9.26 4.89
N SER A 396 10.55 -8.59 5.19
CA SER A 396 10.96 -7.33 4.54
C SER A 396 12.30 -7.52 3.87
N GLU A 397 12.40 -7.23 2.57
CA GLU A 397 13.64 -7.22 1.81
C GLU A 397 14.64 -6.17 2.33
N PHE A 398 14.14 -5.10 2.98
CA PHE A 398 14.98 -4.06 3.57
C PHE A 398 15.81 -4.57 4.75
N ASN A 399 15.41 -5.66 5.40
CA ASN A 399 16.23 -6.34 6.43
C ASN A 399 17.46 -7.03 5.82
N PHE A 400 17.54 -7.16 4.49
CA PHE A 400 18.59 -7.88 3.76
C PHE A 400 19.32 -7.01 2.71
N GLY A 401 19.06 -5.69 2.68
CA GLY A 401 19.67 -4.76 1.73
C GLY A 401 18.73 -4.20 0.65
N GLY A 402 17.41 -4.38 0.77
CA GLY A 402 16.42 -3.75 -0.10
C GLY A 402 16.10 -4.56 -1.37
N ARG A 403 15.77 -3.87 -2.46
CA ARG A 403 15.32 -4.50 -3.72
C ARG A 403 16.48 -4.70 -4.67
N THR A 404 17.34 -5.64 -4.29
CA THR A 404 18.54 -6.06 -5.02
C THR A 404 18.56 -7.57 -5.14
N SER A 405 19.19 -8.11 -6.19
CA SER A 405 19.29 -9.56 -6.40
C SER A 405 19.94 -10.27 -5.22
N ASP A 406 20.98 -9.65 -4.62
CA ASP A 406 21.63 -10.24 -3.44
C ASP A 406 20.70 -10.28 -2.22
N ALA A 407 19.96 -9.19 -1.96
CA ALA A 407 19.02 -9.12 -0.84
C ALA A 407 17.89 -10.15 -0.94
N VAL A 408 17.27 -10.32 -2.12
CA VAL A 408 16.18 -11.29 -2.32
C VAL A 408 16.71 -12.74 -2.25
N LYS A 409 17.91 -13.02 -2.78
CA LYS A 409 18.61 -14.28 -2.55
C LYS A 409 18.83 -14.53 -1.05
N ASN A 410 19.28 -13.51 -0.31
CA ASN A 410 19.51 -13.61 1.14
C ASN A 410 18.21 -13.84 1.94
N VAL A 411 17.07 -13.26 1.54
CA VAL A 411 15.74 -13.57 2.12
C VAL A 411 15.44 -15.06 2.01
N ILE A 412 15.56 -15.64 0.80
CA ILE A 412 15.30 -17.07 0.56
C ILE A 412 16.27 -17.93 1.39
N CYS A 413 17.55 -17.58 1.37
CA CYS A 413 18.60 -18.26 2.14
C CYS A 413 18.40 -18.19 3.66
N ASN A 414 17.69 -17.19 4.18
CA ASN A 414 17.35 -17.11 5.59
C ASN A 414 16.29 -18.17 5.99
N GLY A 415 15.38 -18.53 5.07
CA GLY A 415 14.31 -19.50 5.28
C GLY A 415 14.74 -20.98 5.26
N PHE A 416 15.99 -21.28 4.89
CA PHE A 416 16.51 -22.66 4.93
C PHE A 416 16.90 -23.09 6.34
N ASN A 417 16.64 -24.36 6.67
CA ASN A 417 17.28 -25.07 7.80
C ASN A 417 18.79 -25.17 7.58
N SER A 418 19.19 -25.76 6.45
CA SER A 418 20.58 -25.86 5.98
C SER A 418 20.70 -25.15 4.63
N GLN A 419 21.57 -24.15 4.52
CA GLN A 419 21.67 -23.34 3.32
C GLN A 419 22.29 -24.12 2.15
N PRO A 420 21.65 -24.11 0.95
CA PRO A 420 22.25 -24.67 -0.25
C PRO A 420 23.43 -23.83 -0.74
N GLU A 421 24.31 -24.42 -1.54
CA GLU A 421 25.55 -23.82 -2.04
C GLU A 421 25.34 -22.43 -2.67
N PHE A 422 24.24 -22.24 -3.41
CA PHE A 422 23.93 -20.97 -4.09
C PHE A 422 23.75 -19.77 -3.14
N CYS A 423 23.54 -20.01 -1.84
CA CYS A 423 23.48 -18.92 -0.87
C CYS A 423 24.81 -18.18 -0.72
N SER A 424 25.93 -18.83 -1.09
CA SER A 424 27.25 -18.20 -1.16
C SER A 424 27.48 -17.36 -2.44
N THR A 425 26.65 -17.53 -3.47
CA THR A 425 26.75 -16.79 -4.73
C THR A 425 26.52 -15.30 -4.46
N LYS A 426 27.48 -14.45 -4.87
CA LYS A 426 27.34 -13.00 -4.82
C LYS A 426 26.52 -12.53 -6.02
N LEU A 427 25.44 -11.80 -5.78
CA LEU A 427 24.65 -11.15 -6.82
C LEU A 427 24.80 -9.63 -6.72
N THR A 428 24.17 -8.89 -7.65
CA THR A 428 24.22 -7.43 -7.62
C THR A 428 23.52 -6.86 -6.38
N THR A 429 24.16 -5.88 -5.76
CA THR A 429 23.60 -5.01 -4.71
C THR A 429 23.08 -3.69 -5.29
N ALA A 430 23.07 -3.53 -6.62
CA ALA A 430 22.44 -2.39 -7.27
C ALA A 430 20.91 -2.50 -7.17
N ASN A 431 20.26 -1.38 -6.84
CA ASN A 431 18.81 -1.30 -6.83
C ASN A 431 18.25 -1.51 -8.23
N ALA A 432 17.29 -2.42 -8.36
CA ALA A 432 16.51 -2.54 -9.59
C ALA A 432 15.74 -1.24 -9.87
N ALA A 433 15.60 -0.89 -11.14
CA ALA A 433 14.70 0.20 -11.54
C ALA A 433 13.28 -0.05 -11.01
N ALA A 434 12.59 1.01 -10.59
CA ALA A 434 11.13 0.97 -10.41
C ALA A 434 10.45 1.16 -11.78
N SER A 435 9.21 0.70 -11.92
CA SER A 435 8.42 0.77 -13.17
C SER A 435 9.04 -0.01 -14.34
N PHE A 436 8.46 0.15 -15.53
CA PHE A 436 9.02 -0.38 -16.76
C PHE A 436 10.40 0.20 -17.06
N SER A 437 11.35 -0.65 -17.43
CA SER A 437 12.74 -0.29 -17.75
C SER A 437 13.33 -1.36 -18.65
N ALA A 438 13.94 -0.94 -19.77
CA ALA A 438 14.62 -1.82 -20.70
C ALA A 438 15.86 -2.51 -20.10
N THR A 439 16.42 -1.95 -19.03
CA THR A 439 17.62 -2.42 -18.34
C THR A 439 17.34 -2.85 -16.89
N TYR A 440 18.13 -3.82 -16.44
CA TYR A 440 18.52 -4.04 -15.04
C TYR A 440 20.03 -4.30 -15.02
#